data_AF-A0AAV8ZBV6-F1
#
_entry.id   AF-A0AAV8ZBV6-F1
#
_cell.length_a   1.000
_cell.length_b   1.000
_cell.length_c   1.000
_cell.angle_alpha   90.00
_cell.angle_beta   90.00
_cell.angle_gamma   90.00
#
_symmetry.space_group_name_H-M   'P 1'
#
loop_
_entity.id
_entity.type
_entity.pdbx_description
1 polymer ?
#
loop_
_entity_poly.entity_id
_entity_poly.type
_entity_poly.pdbx_seq_one_letter_code
_entity_poly.pdbx_strand_id
1 'polypeptide(L)'
;MFNYRLSRARIVENAFGIMVSRFGIFEKPIACSPETVDKVINVYCALHNWLRTTSSTYYTPKGSFDEEDLDSGKIIPGAWRQDIKKKFDFDKLHRK
;
A
#
# COMPACT_ATOMS: atom_id res chain seq x y z
N MET A 1 -3.81 -22.17 -12.65
CA MET A 1 -3.76 -21.92 -11.19
C MET A 1 -2.68 -20.88 -10.80
N PHE A 2 -2.49 -19.81 -11.59
CA PHE A 2 -1.51 -18.73 -11.31
C PHE A 2 -2.17 -17.47 -10.72
N ASN A 3 -3.40 -17.15 -11.15
CA ASN A 3 -4.11 -15.93 -10.80
C ASN A 3 -4.34 -15.74 -9.29
N TYR A 4 -4.54 -16.82 -8.53
CA TYR A 4 -4.77 -16.74 -7.09
C TYR A 4 -3.51 -16.32 -6.30
N ARG A 5 -2.33 -16.84 -6.67
CA ARG A 5 -1.07 -16.47 -6.02
C ARG A 5 -0.68 -15.03 -6.37
N LEU A 6 -0.88 -14.64 -7.64
CA LEU A 6 -0.61 -13.29 -8.11
C LEU A 6 -1.55 -12.27 -7.45
N SER A 7 -2.85 -12.59 -7.34
CA SER A 7 -3.84 -11.77 -6.63
C SER A 7 -3.46 -11.58 -5.16
N ARG A 8 -3.01 -12.64 -4.45
CA ARG A 8 -2.56 -12.52 -3.06
C ARG A 8 -1.30 -11.67 -2.90
N ALA A 9 -0.31 -11.82 -3.78
CA ALA A 9 0.90 -10.99 -3.75
C ALA A 9 0.54 -9.51 -3.98
N ARG A 10 -0.40 -9.21 -4.89
CA ARG A 10 -0.89 -7.86 -5.13
C ARG A 10 -1.64 -7.27 -3.94
N ILE A 11 -2.41 -8.07 -3.19
CA ILE A 11 -3.06 -7.60 -1.95
C ILE A 11 -2.00 -7.16 -0.93
N VAL A 12 -0.93 -7.94 -0.79
CA VAL A 12 0.18 -7.62 0.10
C VAL A 12 0.91 -6.36 -0.38
N GLU A 13 1.28 -6.28 -1.67
CA GLU A 13 1.94 -5.11 -2.25
C GLU A 13 1.10 -3.83 -2.14
N ASN A 14 -0.20 -3.92 -2.43
CA ASN A 14 -1.16 -2.82 -2.26
C ASN A 14 -1.24 -2.36 -0.80
N ALA A 15 -1.26 -3.29 0.16
CA ALA A 15 -1.28 -2.95 1.58
C ALA A 15 0.01 -2.22 2.00
N PHE A 16 1.19 -2.74 1.62
CA PHE A 16 2.46 -2.08 1.88
C PHE A 16 2.56 -0.71 1.21
N GLY A 17 2.12 -0.60 -0.04
CA GLY A 17 2.08 0.65 -0.78
C GLY A 17 1.24 1.74 -0.10
N ILE A 18 0.05 1.38 0.38
CA ILE A 18 -0.81 2.30 1.13
C ILE A 18 -0.21 2.65 2.48
N MET A 19 0.43 1.69 3.16
CA MET A 19 1.13 1.94 4.43
C MET A 19 2.23 3.00 4.25
N VAL A 20 3.04 2.90 3.19
CA VAL A 20 4.08 3.89 2.87
C VAL A 20 3.44 5.23 2.50
N SER A 21 2.51 5.23 1.54
CA SER A 21 1.87 6.45 1.02
C SER A 21 1.16 7.27 2.11
N ARG A 22 0.32 6.62 2.93
CA ARG A 22 -0.55 7.30 3.90
C ARG A 22 0.08 7.47 5.27
N PHE A 23 0.85 6.49 5.74
CA PHE A 23 1.36 6.49 7.12
C PHE A 23 2.86 6.79 7.20
N GLY A 24 3.59 6.80 6.07
CA GLY A 24 5.03 7.06 6.04
C GLY A 24 5.88 6.01 6.76
N ILE A 25 5.28 4.86 7.06
CA ILE A 25 5.97 3.72 7.66
C ILE A 25 6.84 3.16 6.55
N PHE A 26 8.13 3.01 6.82
CA PHE A 26 9.20 2.73 5.84
C PHE A 26 9.79 3.94 5.08
N GLU A 27 9.41 5.18 5.36
CA GLU A 27 10.13 6.35 4.80
C GLU A 27 11.49 6.58 5.46
N LYS A 28 11.61 6.15 6.71
CA LYS A 28 12.86 6.14 7.46
C LYS A 28 13.19 4.71 7.88
N PRO A 29 14.48 4.35 8.01
CA PRO A 29 14.88 3.10 8.61
C PRO A 29 14.18 2.98 9.97
N ILE A 30 13.41 1.91 10.14
CA ILE A 30 12.73 1.66 11.40
C ILE A 30 13.80 1.18 12.38
N ALA A 31 14.21 2.05 13.30
CA ALA A 31 15.13 1.73 14.38
C ALA A 31 14.42 0.90 15.47
N CYS A 32 13.86 -0.23 15.09
CA CYS A 32 13.17 -1.16 16.00
C CYS A 32 13.63 -2.60 15.71
N SER A 33 13.49 -3.47 16.71
CA SER A 33 13.77 -4.89 16.49
C SER A 33 12.81 -5.50 15.45
N PRO A 34 13.23 -6.53 14.71
CA PRO A 34 12.35 -7.22 13.75
C PRO A 34 11.02 -7.67 14.37
N GLU A 35 11.02 -8.15 15.62
CA GLU A 35 9.77 -8.57 16.29
C GLU A 35 8.81 -7.42 16.52
N THR A 36 9.33 -6.21 16.71
CA THR A 36 8.51 -5.01 16.88
C THR A 36 7.92 -4.58 15.53
N VAL A 37 8.72 -4.65 14.46
CA VAL A 37 8.28 -4.35 13.09
C VAL A 37 7.16 -5.31 12.68
N ASP A 38 7.26 -6.60 12.98
CA ASP A 38 6.22 -7.57 12.66
C ASP A 38 4.90 -7.27 13.38
N LYS A 39 4.96 -6.85 14.65
CA LYS A 39 3.76 -6.42 15.41
C LYS A 39 3.12 -5.20 14.79
N VAL A 40 3.93 -4.20 14.44
CA VAL A 40 3.50 -2.98 13.76
C VAL A 40 2.78 -3.33 12.47
N ILE A 41 3.40 -4.11 11.58
CA ILE A 41 2.82 -4.57 10.31
C ILE A 41 1.48 -5.28 10.54
N ASN A 42 1.42 -6.22 11.49
CA ASN A 42 0.19 -6.96 11.78
C ASN A 42 -0.96 -6.05 12.26
N VAL A 43 -0.67 -5.08 13.15
CA VAL A 43 -1.65 -4.09 13.60
C VAL A 43 -2.15 -3.25 12.42
N TYR A 44 -1.27 -2.86 11.49
CA TYR A 44 -1.69 -2.14 10.29
C TYR A 44 -2.54 -2.99 9.37
N CYS A 45 -2.18 -4.26 9.12
CA CYS A 45 -3.02 -5.15 8.33
C CYS A 45 -4.41 -5.30 8.95
N ALA A 46 -4.50 -5.46 10.27
CA ALA A 46 -5.77 -5.54 10.98
C ALA A 46 -6.57 -4.23 10.87
N LEU A 47 -5.93 -3.08 11.10
CA LEU A 47 -6.56 -1.76 10.99
C LEU A 47 -7.03 -1.48 9.56
N HIS A 48 -6.21 -1.81 8.56
CA HIS A 48 -6.54 -1.66 7.14
C HIS A 48 -7.76 -2.50 6.77
N ASN A 49 -7.79 -3.78 7.20
CA ASN A 49 -8.91 -4.67 6.96
C ASN A 49 -10.19 -4.16 7.66
N TRP A 50 -10.06 -3.63 8.87
CA TRP A 50 -11.17 -3.04 9.60
C TRP A 50 -11.71 -1.76 8.91
N LEU A 51 -10.84 -0.82 8.54
CA LEU A 51 -11.22 0.40 7.82
C LEU A 51 -11.85 0.10 6.45
N ARG A 52 -11.37 -0.94 5.76
CA ARG A 52 -12.00 -1.44 4.53
C ARG A 52 -13.40 -1.98 4.76
N THR A 53 -13.67 -2.57 5.92
CA THR A 53 -14.99 -3.12 6.24
C THR A 53 -15.94 -2.01 6.68
N THR A 54 -15.48 -1.09 7.53
CA THR A 54 -16.31 -0.05 8.14
C THR A 54 -16.49 1.19 7.27
N SER A 55 -15.53 1.52 6.39
CA SER A 55 -15.53 2.78 5.63
C SER A 55 -14.84 2.66 4.27
N SER A 56 -15.16 1.61 3.51
CA SER A 56 -14.50 1.29 2.23
C SER A 56 -14.45 2.47 1.25
N THR A 57 -15.54 3.22 1.11
CA THR A 57 -15.68 4.31 0.14
C THR A 57 -14.76 5.50 0.44
N TYR A 58 -14.53 5.79 1.72
CA TYR A 58 -13.69 6.91 2.16
C TYR A 58 -12.22 6.51 2.33
N TYR A 59 -11.99 5.32 2.88
CA TYR A 59 -10.65 4.83 3.16
C TYR A 59 -9.95 4.36 1.88
N THR A 60 -10.68 3.68 0.99
CA THR A 60 -10.18 3.11 -0.25
C THR A 60 -11.15 3.39 -1.41
N PRO A 61 -11.26 4.64 -1.88
CA PRO A 61 -12.04 4.97 -3.07
C PRO A 61 -11.56 4.17 -4.30
N LYS A 62 -12.42 3.99 -5.31
CA LYS A 62 -12.06 3.29 -6.57
C LYS A 62 -10.78 3.87 -7.18
N GLY A 63 -9.90 3.01 -7.69
CA GLY A 63 -8.57 3.41 -8.16
C GLY A 63 -7.54 3.66 -7.06
N SER A 64 -7.86 3.42 -5.78
CA SER A 64 -6.84 3.44 -4.70
C SER A 64 -5.88 2.27 -4.76
N PHE A 65 -6.25 1.18 -5.44
CA PHE A 65 -5.49 -0.07 -5.53
C PHE A 65 -5.13 -0.37 -6.98
N ASP A 66 -4.14 -1.24 -7.17
CA ASP A 66 -3.91 -1.85 -8.47
C ASP A 66 -5.11 -2.74 -8.83
N GLU A 67 -5.80 -2.41 -9.91
CA GLU A 67 -6.94 -3.16 -10.45
C GLU A 67 -6.50 -3.91 -11.72
N GLU A 68 -7.08 -5.07 -11.98
CA GLU A 68 -6.83 -5.82 -13.21
C GLU A 68 -8.02 -5.64 -14.13
N ASP A 69 -7.75 -5.17 -15.34
CA ASP A 69 -8.74 -5.11 -16.40
C ASP A 69 -9.04 -6.53 -16.89
N LEU A 70 -10.27 -7.01 -16.66
CA LEU A 70 -10.66 -8.38 -16.93
C LEU A 70 -10.68 -8.73 -18.43
N ASP A 71 -10.80 -7.72 -19.29
CA ASP A 71 -10.87 -7.89 -20.75
C ASP A 71 -9.48 -7.92 -21.41
N SER A 72 -8.53 -7.13 -20.90
CA SER A 72 -7.18 -6.99 -21.47
C SER A 72 -6.07 -7.66 -20.65
N GLY A 73 -6.37 -8.09 -19.42
CA GLY A 73 -5.39 -8.64 -18.48
C GLY A 73 -4.33 -7.62 -18.02
N LYS A 74 -4.53 -6.33 -18.32
CA LYS A 74 -3.59 -5.26 -17.95
C LYS A 74 -3.85 -4.80 -16.52
N ILE A 75 -2.76 -4.44 -15.84
CA ILE A 75 -2.80 -3.86 -14.51
C ILE A 75 -3.00 -2.35 -14.64
N ILE A 76 -4.08 -1.85 -14.07
CA ILE A 76 -4.36 -0.44 -13.87
C ILE A 76 -3.73 -0.04 -12.53
N PRO A 77 -2.72 0.84 -12.51
CA PRO A 77 -2.00 1.19 -11.28
C PRO A 77 -2.87 2.03 -10.34
N GLY A 78 -2.85 1.71 -9.05
CA GLY A 78 -3.53 2.46 -8.02
C GLY A 78 -2.87 3.80 -7.70
N ALA A 79 -3.65 4.73 -7.16
CA ALA A 79 -3.22 6.08 -6.79
C ALA A 79 -2.00 6.08 -5.85
N TRP A 80 -1.90 5.08 -4.95
CA TRP A 80 -0.79 4.95 -4.00
C TRP A 80 0.59 4.95 -4.67
N ARG A 81 0.72 4.38 -5.89
CA ARG A 81 1.99 4.35 -6.62
C ARG A 81 2.47 5.75 -7.02
N GLN A 82 1.54 6.65 -7.33
CA GLN A 82 1.85 8.04 -7.67
C GLN A 82 2.13 8.88 -6.43
N ASP A 83 1.41 8.63 -5.35
CA ASP A 83 1.61 9.33 -4.08
C ASP A 83 3.01 9.05 -3.50
N ILE A 84 3.44 7.79 -3.57
CA ILE A 84 4.80 7.40 -3.18
C ILE A 84 5.86 8.13 -4.03
N LYS A 85 5.70 8.13 -5.36
CA LYS A 85 6.65 8.80 -6.27
C LYS A 85 6.74 10.29 -5.98
N LYS A 86 5.60 10.97 -5.87
CA LYS A 86 5.53 12.39 -5.53
C LYS A 86 6.23 12.67 -4.21
N LYS A 87 6.00 11.83 -3.20
CA LYS A 87 6.58 12.01 -1.86
C LYS A 87 8.11 11.86 -1.87
N PHE A 88 8.63 10.81 -2.51
CA PHE A 88 10.08 10.64 -2.65
C PHE A 88 10.75 11.69 -3.54
N ASP A 89 10.08 12.19 -4.58
CA ASP A 89 10.58 13.28 -5.41
C ASP A 89 10.58 14.62 -4.65
N PHE A 90 9.59 14.87 -3.78
CA PHE A 90 9.55 16.03 -2.88
C PHE A 90 10.71 16.02 -1.88
N ASP A 91 11.00 14.85 -1.29
CA ASP A 91 12.09 14.67 -0.34
C ASP A 91 13.48 14.88 -0.96
N LYS A 92 13.62 14.62 -2.27
CA LYS A 92 14.85 14.94 -3.01
C LYS A 92 15.01 16.45 -3.23
N LEU A 93 13.92 17.18 -3.41
CA LEU A 93 13.95 18.61 -3.71
C LEU A 93 14.33 19.46 -2.48
N HIS A 94 13.92 19.05 -1.28
CA HIS A 94 14.19 19.77 -0.03
C HIS A 94 15.53 19.43 0.64
N ARG A 95 16.30 18.49 0.07
CA ARG A 95 17.60 18.05 0.62
C ARG A 95 18.79 18.77 -0.02
N LYS A 96 18.64 20.07 -0.32
CA LYS A 96 19.71 20.98 -0.78
C LYS A 96 20.11 21.94 0.33
#